data_AF-A0A4W4HR05-F1
#
_entry.id   AF-A0A4W4HR05-F1
#
_cell.length_a   1.000
_cell.length_b   1.000
_cell.length_c   1.000
_cell.angle_alpha   90.00
_cell.angle_beta   90.00
_cell.angle_gamma   90.00
#
_symmetry.space_group_name_H-M   'P 1'
#
loop_
_entity.id
_entity.type
_entity.pdbx_description
1 polymer ?
#
loop_
_entity_poly.entity_id
_entity_poly.type
_entity_poly.pdbx_seq_one_letter_code
_entity_poly.pdbx_strand_id
1 'polypeptide(L)'
;MRPSPDPGGLPRNMDRHHYETFEIFGNNTFLIHLDNGRAFGRYSKDEPSILTPLVQCCRIRRSTLSRLRLLSLPEYRLSDVMRASLSHDPLATVAPMLAEPHLSALDRRLDTVLQAIQRCLLQYGDVIYDDIPNYPEELAWGKQA
;
A
#
# COMPACT_ATOMS: atom_id res chain seq x y z
N MET A 1 -17.51 -18.99 -29.54
CA MET A 1 -16.30 -19.51 -28.86
C MET A 1 -16.00 -18.63 -27.67
N ARG A 2 -16.14 -19.15 -26.43
CA ARG A 2 -15.64 -18.47 -25.22
C ARG A 2 -14.16 -18.85 -25.09
N PRO A 3 -13.24 -17.91 -24.83
CA PRO A 3 -11.88 -18.28 -24.50
C PRO A 3 -11.86 -18.95 -23.12
N SER A 4 -11.16 -20.09 -23.06
CA SER A 4 -10.89 -20.88 -21.87
C SER A 4 -10.12 -20.07 -20.82
N PRO A 5 -10.30 -20.33 -19.52
CA PRO A 5 -9.50 -19.71 -18.48
C PRO A 5 -8.08 -20.30 -18.49
N ASP A 6 -7.07 -19.44 -18.64
CA ASP A 6 -5.66 -19.83 -18.51
C ASP A 6 -5.36 -20.37 -17.10
N PRO A 7 -4.78 -21.57 -16.97
CA PRO A 7 -4.24 -22.07 -15.71
C PRO A 7 -2.78 -21.59 -15.58
N GLY A 8 -2.56 -20.48 -14.89
CA GLY A 8 -1.23 -19.86 -14.81
C GLY A 8 -1.03 -18.98 -13.58
N GLY A 9 -0.85 -19.64 -12.43
CA GLY A 9 -0.73 -19.08 -11.07
C GLY A 9 -0.07 -17.71 -10.97
N LEU A 10 -0.78 -16.79 -10.32
CA LEU A 10 -0.35 -15.43 -10.01
C LEU A 10 0.54 -15.43 -8.76
N PRO A 11 1.81 -14.97 -8.82
CA PRO A 11 2.54 -14.56 -7.63
C PRO A 11 2.16 -13.11 -7.33
N ARG A 12 1.34 -12.96 -6.29
CA ARG A 12 1.04 -11.76 -5.53
C ARG A 12 1.19 -12.15 -4.07
N ASN A 13 1.34 -11.20 -3.15
CA ASN A 13 0.98 -11.50 -1.77
C ASN A 13 -0.56 -11.50 -1.60
N MET A 14 -1.26 -12.29 -2.42
CA MET A 14 -2.66 -12.68 -2.25
C MET A 14 -2.84 -13.76 -1.20
N ASP A 15 -1.73 -14.32 -0.74
CA ASP A 15 -1.69 -15.49 0.14
C ASP A 15 -1.74 -15.08 1.61
N ARG A 16 -2.10 -13.82 1.91
CA ARG A 16 -2.34 -13.36 3.27
C ARG A 16 -3.70 -13.89 3.75
N HIS A 17 -3.74 -15.19 4.02
CA HIS A 17 -4.90 -15.91 4.54
C HIS A 17 -4.90 -15.97 6.08
N HIS A 18 -3.77 -15.68 6.72
CA HIS A 18 -3.64 -15.50 8.16
C HIS A 18 -2.86 -14.21 8.48
N TYR A 19 -3.07 -13.71 9.68
CA TYR A 19 -2.25 -12.66 10.30
C TYR A 19 -1.95 -13.08 11.73
N GLU A 20 -0.79 -12.63 12.24
CA GLU A 20 -0.37 -12.91 13.60
C GLU A 20 -0.43 -11.65 14.45
N THR A 21 -0.58 -11.85 15.76
CA THR A 21 -0.57 -10.81 16.78
C THR A 21 0.21 -11.30 17.99
N PHE A 22 0.69 -10.38 18.83
CA PHE A 22 1.28 -10.74 20.10
C PHE A 22 0.19 -10.93 21.16
N GLU A 23 0.04 -12.16 21.65
CA GLU A 23 -0.98 -12.53 22.65
C GLU A 23 -0.93 -11.65 23.90
N ILE A 24 0.28 -11.25 24.34
CA ILE A 24 0.50 -10.42 25.53
C ILE A 24 -0.20 -9.06 25.48
N PHE A 25 -0.52 -8.54 24.29
CA PHE A 25 -1.18 -7.26 24.09
C PHE A 25 -2.70 -7.39 23.83
N GLY A 26 -3.24 -8.61 23.82
CA GLY A 26 -4.64 -8.88 23.57
C GLY A 26 -5.12 -8.36 22.21
N ASN A 27 -6.39 -7.95 22.13
CA ASN A 27 -7.03 -7.57 20.85
C ASN A 27 -6.63 -6.17 20.35
N ASN A 28 -6.11 -5.31 21.21
CA ASN A 28 -5.76 -3.92 20.86
C ASN A 28 -4.27 -3.82 20.54
N THR A 29 -3.84 -4.57 19.53
CA THR A 29 -2.45 -4.68 19.11
C THR A 29 -2.30 -4.49 17.60
N PHE A 30 -1.07 -4.49 17.11
CA PHE A 30 -0.77 -4.40 15.68
C PHE A 30 -0.70 -5.80 15.05
N LEU A 31 -0.92 -5.83 13.73
CA LEU A 31 -0.78 -7.05 12.94
C LEU A 31 0.67 -7.22 12.52
N ILE A 32 1.20 -8.44 12.65
CA ILE A 32 2.55 -8.75 12.19
C ILE A 32 2.51 -9.09 10.69
N HIS A 33 3.35 -8.42 9.90
CA HIS A 33 3.46 -8.64 8.47
C HIS A 33 4.55 -9.67 8.14
N LEU A 34 4.28 -10.95 8.41
CA LEU A 34 5.17 -12.07 8.06
C LEU A 34 4.91 -12.62 6.64
N ASP A 35 5.84 -13.45 6.16
CA ASP A 35 5.76 -14.25 4.93
C ASP A 35 5.46 -13.45 3.64
N ASN A 36 6.19 -12.37 3.43
CA ASN A 36 6.06 -11.52 2.24
C ASN A 36 6.82 -12.04 1.02
N GLY A 37 7.41 -13.25 1.07
CA GLY A 37 8.27 -13.79 0.00
C GLY A 37 7.57 -14.01 -1.36
N ARG A 38 6.22 -14.06 -1.36
CA ARG A 38 5.41 -14.12 -2.60
C ARG A 38 5.15 -12.73 -3.23
N ALA A 39 5.62 -11.66 -2.61
CA ALA A 39 5.54 -10.32 -3.17
C ALA A 39 6.50 -10.14 -4.36
N PHE A 40 6.32 -9.06 -5.13
CA PHE A 40 7.23 -8.67 -6.23
C PHE A 40 7.46 -9.73 -7.34
N GLY A 41 6.58 -10.71 -7.53
CA GLY A 41 6.71 -11.68 -8.64
C GLY A 41 6.28 -11.16 -10.03
N ARG A 42 5.46 -10.10 -10.09
CA ARG A 42 5.01 -9.47 -11.35
C ARG A 42 4.93 -7.94 -11.21
N TYR A 43 5.59 -7.20 -12.10
CA TYR A 43 5.53 -5.72 -12.15
C TYR A 43 4.53 -5.20 -13.19
N SER A 44 4.26 -5.97 -14.25
CA SER A 44 3.46 -5.54 -15.40
C SER A 44 1.95 -5.61 -15.17
N LYS A 45 1.53 -6.41 -14.19
CA LYS A 45 0.12 -6.56 -13.81
C LYS A 45 -0.08 -6.08 -12.38
N ASP A 46 -1.02 -5.16 -12.21
CA ASP A 46 -1.61 -4.86 -10.92
C ASP A 46 -2.89 -5.64 -10.79
N GLU A 47 -3.22 -5.99 -9.56
CA GLU A 47 -4.36 -6.82 -9.30
C GLU A 47 -5.22 -6.10 -8.26
N PRO A 48 -6.44 -5.72 -8.62
CA PRO A 48 -7.26 -4.82 -7.81
C PRO A 48 -7.86 -5.53 -6.60
N SER A 49 -8.00 -6.86 -6.65
CA SER A 49 -8.63 -7.67 -5.60
C SER A 49 -7.91 -7.65 -4.23
N ILE A 50 -6.66 -7.17 -4.14
CA ILE A 50 -6.01 -6.96 -2.82
C ILE A 50 -6.62 -5.74 -2.12
N LEU A 51 -7.12 -4.76 -2.89
CA LEU A 51 -7.75 -3.56 -2.34
C LEU A 51 -9.22 -3.78 -1.96
N THR A 52 -9.75 -4.98 -2.14
CA THR A 52 -11.14 -5.31 -1.80
C THR A 52 -11.52 -4.89 -0.37
N PRO A 53 -10.72 -5.15 0.69
CA PRO A 53 -11.05 -4.68 2.04
C PRO A 53 -11.16 -3.15 2.15
N LEU A 54 -10.28 -2.42 1.46
CA LEU A 54 -10.33 -0.95 1.45
C LEU A 54 -11.58 -0.44 0.71
N VAL A 55 -11.88 -1.01 -0.46
CA VAL A 55 -13.02 -0.60 -1.29
C VAL A 55 -14.36 -0.96 -0.64
N GLN A 56 -14.44 -2.08 0.06
CA GLN A 56 -15.67 -2.52 0.71
C GLN A 56 -15.91 -1.82 2.05
N CYS A 57 -14.87 -1.66 2.88
CA CYS A 57 -15.02 -1.03 4.18
C CYS A 57 -14.99 0.50 4.10
N CYS A 58 -14.29 1.08 3.11
CA CYS A 58 -14.05 2.51 3.00
C CYS A 58 -13.60 3.18 4.30
N ARG A 59 -12.63 2.55 5.00
CA ARG A 59 -12.04 3.06 6.24
C ARG A 59 -10.52 3.06 6.14
N ILE A 60 -9.89 4.17 6.54
CA ILE A 60 -8.42 4.31 6.59
C ILE A 60 -8.00 5.19 7.76
N ARG A 61 -6.84 4.90 8.36
CA ARG A 61 -6.23 5.74 9.39
C ARG A 61 -5.68 7.04 8.81
N ARG A 62 -5.85 8.16 9.50
CA ARG A 62 -5.28 9.45 9.11
C ARG A 62 -3.77 9.37 8.95
N SER A 63 -3.07 8.74 9.91
CA SER A 63 -1.61 8.62 9.86
C SER A 63 -1.11 7.83 8.64
N THR A 64 -1.88 6.85 8.16
CA THR A 64 -1.58 6.10 6.94
C THR A 64 -1.83 6.97 5.71
N LEU A 65 -3.00 7.62 5.61
CA LEU A 65 -3.34 8.47 4.47
C LEU A 65 -2.33 9.61 4.26
N SER A 66 -1.91 10.27 5.35
CA SER A 66 -0.92 11.35 5.29
C SER A 66 0.42 10.87 4.72
N ARG A 67 0.89 9.68 5.12
CA ARG A 67 2.13 9.08 4.59
C ARG A 67 1.98 8.67 3.13
N LEU A 68 0.85 8.09 2.74
CA LEU A 68 0.61 7.72 1.34
C LEU A 68 0.61 8.95 0.43
N ARG A 69 0.00 10.06 0.88
CA ARG A 69 0.04 11.34 0.16
C ARG A 69 1.45 11.90 0.06
N LEU A 70 2.21 11.91 1.16
CA LEU A 70 3.62 12.32 1.15
C LEU A 70 4.42 11.52 0.11
N LEU A 71 4.30 10.20 0.11
CA LEU A 71 5.01 9.30 -0.80
C LEU A 71 4.57 9.40 -2.27
N SER A 72 3.49 10.13 -2.55
CA SER A 72 3.04 10.43 -3.92
C SER A 72 3.59 11.74 -4.46
N LEU A 73 4.21 12.57 -3.62
CA LEU A 73 4.82 13.83 -4.04
C LEU A 73 6.12 13.57 -4.81
N PRO A 74 6.46 14.39 -5.83
CA PRO A 74 7.69 14.24 -6.61
C PRO A 74 8.97 14.20 -5.77
N GLU A 75 9.02 14.97 -4.68
CA GLU A 75 10.19 15.09 -3.79
C GLU A 75 10.38 13.86 -2.89
N TYR A 76 9.33 13.07 -2.67
CA TYR A 76 9.32 11.92 -1.75
C TYR A 76 8.79 10.65 -2.41
N ARG A 77 8.89 10.60 -3.73
CA ARG A 77 8.30 9.55 -4.56
C ARG A 77 8.69 8.16 -4.04
N LEU A 78 7.69 7.29 -3.88
CA LEU A 78 7.86 5.98 -3.25
C LEU A 78 8.97 5.14 -3.88
N SER A 79 9.06 5.09 -5.22
CA SER A 79 10.13 4.37 -5.92
C SER A 79 11.53 4.89 -5.57
N ASP A 80 11.70 6.20 -5.43
CA ASP A 80 12.98 6.82 -5.13
C ASP A 80 13.41 6.57 -3.69
N VAL A 81 12.48 6.74 -2.74
CA VAL A 81 12.72 6.41 -1.32
C VAL A 81 13.04 4.93 -1.16
N MET A 82 12.33 4.04 -1.86
CA MET A 82 12.59 2.60 -1.82
C MET A 82 13.94 2.25 -2.43
N ARG A 83 14.32 2.86 -3.56
CA ARG A 83 15.63 2.66 -4.18
C ARG A 83 16.77 3.03 -3.23
N ALA A 84 16.66 4.20 -2.60
CA ALA A 84 17.66 4.68 -1.64
C ALA A 84 17.71 3.81 -0.38
N SER A 85 16.57 3.30 0.10
CA SER A 85 16.54 2.37 1.23
C SER A 85 17.25 1.05 0.88
N LEU A 86 16.89 0.45 -0.25
CA LEU A 86 17.42 -0.85 -0.68
C LEU A 86 18.90 -0.82 -1.06
N SER A 87 19.47 0.35 -1.38
CA SER A 87 20.90 0.45 -1.70
C SER A 87 21.82 0.25 -0.49
N HIS A 88 21.26 0.25 0.73
CA HIS A 88 22.02 -0.02 1.95
C HIS A 88 22.18 -1.53 2.22
N ASP A 89 21.50 -2.39 1.47
CA ASP A 89 21.65 -3.83 1.64
C ASP A 89 22.99 -4.32 1.06
N PRO A 90 23.75 -5.18 1.77
CA PRO A 90 25.00 -5.74 1.25
C PRO A 90 24.90 -6.39 -0.13
N LEU A 91 23.77 -7.02 -0.46
CA LEU A 91 23.57 -7.65 -1.76
C LEU A 91 23.36 -6.65 -2.90
N ALA A 92 23.09 -5.37 -2.59
CA ALA A 92 22.99 -4.31 -3.58
C ALA A 92 24.30 -4.11 -4.36
N THR A 93 25.43 -4.54 -3.81
CA THR A 93 26.75 -4.56 -4.49
C THR A 93 26.82 -5.54 -5.65
N VAL A 94 26.00 -6.58 -5.64
CA VAL A 94 25.95 -7.63 -6.68
C VAL A 94 24.83 -7.35 -7.67
N ALA A 95 23.64 -7.01 -7.18
CA ALA A 95 22.49 -6.69 -7.99
C ALA A 95 21.47 -5.85 -7.20
N PRO A 96 20.70 -4.96 -7.86
CA PRO A 96 19.62 -4.25 -7.20
C PRO A 96 18.56 -5.24 -6.70
N MET A 97 18.10 -5.04 -5.46
CA MET A 97 17.10 -5.91 -4.82
C MET A 97 15.76 -5.96 -5.55
N LEU A 98 15.36 -4.83 -6.13
CA LEU A 98 14.19 -4.72 -6.99
C LEU A 98 14.61 -4.11 -8.32
N ALA A 99 14.22 -4.74 -9.43
CA ALA A 99 14.42 -4.17 -10.75
C ALA A 99 13.59 -2.89 -10.93
N GLU A 100 14.05 -1.98 -11.79
CA GLU A 100 13.38 -0.70 -12.06
C GLU A 100 11.89 -0.80 -12.43
N PRO A 101 11.43 -1.82 -13.19
CA PRO A 101 10.01 -1.99 -13.43
C PRO A 101 9.18 -2.25 -12.16
N HIS A 102 9.75 -2.92 -11.15
CA HIS A 102 9.08 -3.13 -9.86
C HIS A 102 9.00 -1.84 -9.05
N LEU A 103 10.06 -1.04 -9.04
CA LEU A 103 10.06 0.28 -8.40
C LEU A 103 9.01 1.19 -9.06
N SER A 104 8.98 1.26 -10.39
CA SER A 104 7.96 2.01 -11.13
C SER A 104 6.53 1.51 -10.86
N ALA A 105 6.37 0.20 -10.66
CA ALA A 105 5.07 -0.39 -10.32
C ALA A 105 4.61 0.01 -8.90
N LEU A 106 5.51 0.31 -7.96
CA LEU A 106 5.11 0.79 -6.63
C LEU A 106 4.37 2.13 -6.72
N ASP A 107 4.88 3.07 -7.51
CA ASP A 107 4.23 4.38 -7.67
C ASP A 107 2.85 4.24 -8.33
N ARG A 108 2.75 3.45 -9.39
CA ARG A 108 1.47 3.19 -10.08
C ARG A 108 0.44 2.53 -9.15
N ARG A 109 0.89 1.61 -8.30
CA ARG A 109 0.02 0.96 -7.29
C ARG A 109 -0.37 1.92 -6.18
N LEU A 110 0.54 2.80 -5.74
CA LEU A 110 0.23 3.85 -4.78
C LEU A 110 -0.85 4.80 -5.30
N ASP A 111 -0.73 5.23 -6.56
CA ASP A 111 -1.76 6.05 -7.23
C ASP A 111 -3.12 5.32 -7.26
N THR A 112 -3.13 4.04 -7.61
CA THR A 112 -4.34 3.20 -7.58
C THR A 112 -4.99 3.16 -6.18
N VAL A 113 -4.18 3.07 -5.11
CA VAL A 113 -4.65 3.12 -3.73
C VAL A 113 -5.26 4.47 -3.39
N LEU A 114 -4.60 5.57 -3.75
CA LEU A 114 -5.08 6.92 -3.51
C LEU A 114 -6.40 7.20 -4.26
N GLN A 115 -6.53 6.74 -5.50
CA GLN A 115 -7.77 6.83 -6.27
C GLN A 115 -8.92 6.00 -5.66
N ALA A 116 -8.62 4.84 -5.05
CA ALA A 116 -9.62 4.07 -4.32
C ALA A 116 -10.11 4.83 -3.07
N ILE A 117 -9.19 5.46 -2.32
CA ILE A 117 -9.53 6.27 -1.15
C ILE A 117 -10.34 7.50 -1.55
N GLN A 118 -9.97 8.19 -2.64
CA GLN A 118 -10.71 9.34 -3.15
C GLN A 118 -12.15 8.96 -3.51
N ARG A 119 -12.36 7.82 -4.16
CA ARG A 119 -13.72 7.32 -4.44
C ARG A 119 -14.52 7.07 -3.16
N CYS A 120 -13.92 6.48 -2.14
CA CYS A 120 -14.57 6.34 -0.83
C CYS A 120 -14.95 7.70 -0.23
N LEU A 121 -14.05 8.69 -0.26
CA LEU A 121 -14.28 10.03 0.29
C LEU A 121 -15.40 10.80 -0.43
N LEU A 122 -15.59 10.56 -1.72
CA LEU A 122 -16.68 11.16 -2.49
C LEU A 122 -18.04 10.53 -2.17
N GLN A 123 -18.06 9.28 -1.69
CA GLN A 123 -19.29 8.51 -1.45
C GLN A 123 -19.71 8.49 0.03
N TYR A 124 -18.77 8.59 0.97
CA TYR A 124 -19.00 8.44 2.40
C TYR A 124 -18.33 9.55 3.21
N GLY A 125 -18.99 10.00 4.28
CA GLY A 125 -18.48 11.07 5.16
C GLY A 125 -17.51 10.61 6.25
N ASP A 126 -17.55 9.35 6.67
CA ASP A 126 -16.75 8.79 7.78
C ASP A 126 -15.68 7.80 7.29
N VAL A 127 -14.86 8.23 6.33
CA VAL A 127 -13.81 7.38 5.74
C VAL A 127 -12.52 7.40 6.55
N ILE A 128 -12.18 8.55 7.14
CA ILE A 128 -10.90 8.77 7.83
C ILE A 128 -11.10 8.52 9.33
N TYR A 129 -10.36 7.56 9.86
CA TYR A 129 -10.25 7.32 11.29
C TYR A 129 -9.07 8.10 11.87
N ASP A 130 -9.33 8.94 12.85
CA ASP A 130 -8.33 9.83 13.45
C ASP A 130 -7.55 9.14 14.56
N ASP A 131 -6.36 8.64 14.20
CA ASP A 131 -5.45 7.90 15.07
C ASP A 131 -4.26 8.75 15.59
N ILE A 132 -4.25 10.05 15.31
CA ILE A 132 -3.20 10.99 15.77
C ILE A 132 -3.77 11.89 16.86
N PRO A 133 -3.27 11.83 18.10
CA PRO A 133 -3.67 12.76 19.16
C PRO A 133 -3.31 14.20 18.78
N ASN A 134 -4.22 15.15 19.03
CA ASN A 134 -4.03 16.58 18.77
C ASN A 134 -3.68 16.92 17.31
N TYR A 135 -4.23 16.18 16.33
CA TYR A 135 -4.05 16.54 14.92
C TYR A 135 -4.66 17.93 14.66
N PRO A 136 -3.88 18.91 14.16
CA PRO A 136 -4.40 20.25 13.92
C PRO A 136 -5.51 20.24 12.87
N GLU A 137 -6.69 20.78 13.20
CA GLU A 137 -7.80 20.92 12.23
C GLU A 137 -7.39 21.72 10.99
N GLU A 138 -6.41 22.62 11.12
CA GLU A 138 -5.85 23.41 10.03
C GLU A 138 -5.19 22.54 8.93
N LEU A 139 -4.71 21.34 9.29
CA LEU A 139 -4.16 20.35 8.37
C LEU A 139 -5.21 19.30 7.95
N ALA A 140 -6.46 19.41 8.42
CA ALA A 140 -7.51 18.42 8.18
C ALA A 140 -8.22 18.59 6.84
N TRP A 141 -8.01 19.71 6.14
CA TRP A 141 -8.53 19.92 4.80
C TRP A 141 -7.64 20.87 4.02
N GLY A 142 -7.14 20.42 2.86
CA GLY A 142 -6.44 21.28 1.92
C GLY A 142 -7.36 22.36 1.40
N LYS A 143 -7.35 23.54 2.04
CA LYS A 143 -7.68 24.78 1.35
C LYS A 143 -6.50 25.10 0.43
N GLN A 144 -6.58 24.56 -0.79
CA GLN A 144 -5.88 25.17 -1.91
C GLN A 144 -6.62 26.49 -2.18
N ALA A 145 -5.96 27.61 -1.88
CA ALA A 145 -6.27 28.88 -2.54
C ALA A 145 -5.76 28.82 -3.98
#